data_AF-A0A8T6UWU9-F1
#
_entry.id   AF-A0A8T6UWU9-F1
#
_cell.length_a   1.000
_cell.length_b   1.000
_cell.length_c   1.000
_cell.angle_alpha   90.00
_cell.angle_beta   90.00
_cell.angle_gamma   90.00
#
_symmetry.space_group_name_H-M   'P 1'
#
loop_
_entity.id
_entity.type
_entity.pdbx_description
1 polymer ?
#
loop_
_entity_poly.entity_id
_entity_poly.type
_entity_poly.pdbx_seq_one_letter_code
_entity_poly.pdbx_strand_id
1 'polypeptide(L)'
;MGKSIEIISEDHPLVYVLDHWLVPKHEVLSGEEARRIVNKYTNGNKMQLPKITVTDPVVRILRAKPGDILKITRRVPSREELIEKFGEKVGKDAHERLQETCPAGKEIYYRIVVKEEREELF
;
A
#
# COMPACT_ATOMS: atom_id res chain seq x y z
N MET A 1 -15.24 1.37 -24.27
CA MET A 1 -14.33 1.18 -23.13
C MET A 1 -12.96 0.79 -23.69
N GLY A 2 -12.01 1.72 -23.77
CA GLY A 2 -10.69 1.45 -24.37
C GLY A 2 -9.84 0.58 -23.46
N LYS A 3 -9.13 -0.40 -24.01
CA LYS A 3 -8.10 -1.13 -23.26
C LYS A 3 -6.92 -0.18 -22.99
N SER A 4 -6.57 0.03 -21.73
CA SER A 4 -5.34 0.75 -21.35
C SER A 4 -4.17 -0.22 -21.33
N ILE A 5 -3.13 0.05 -22.11
CA ILE A 5 -1.87 -0.69 -22.10
C ILE A 5 -0.88 0.12 -21.27
N GLU A 6 -0.22 -0.53 -20.31
CA GLU A 6 0.88 0.03 -19.55
C GLU A 6 2.15 -0.71 -19.94
N ILE A 7 3.17 0.02 -20.38
CA ILE A 7 4.48 -0.53 -20.76
C ILE A 7 5.38 -0.41 -19.54
N ILE A 8 5.91 -1.53 -19.07
CA ILE A 8 6.91 -1.59 -18.01
C ILE A 8 8.25 -1.83 -18.70
N SER A 9 9.22 -0.95 -18.44
CA SER A 9 10.56 -1.04 -19.01
C SER A 9 11.34 -2.22 -18.37
N GLU A 10 12.27 -2.80 -19.13
CA GLU A 10 13.03 -4.00 -18.74
C GLU A 10 13.99 -3.75 -17.56
N ASP A 11 14.33 -2.49 -17.29
CA ASP A 11 15.11 -2.05 -16.13
C ASP A 11 14.32 -2.15 -14.81
N HIS A 12 13.00 -2.36 -14.87
CA HIS A 12 12.21 -2.61 -13.67
C HIS A 12 12.40 -4.06 -13.18
N PRO A 13 12.61 -4.30 -11.88
CA PRO A 13 12.83 -5.64 -11.37
C PRO A 13 11.62 -6.53 -11.68
N LEU A 14 11.89 -7.74 -12.19
CA LEU A 14 10.88 -8.78 -12.48
C LEU A 14 10.29 -9.43 -11.21
N VAL A 15 10.29 -8.70 -10.09
CA VAL A 15 9.80 -9.17 -8.79
C VAL A 15 8.44 -8.54 -8.55
N TYR A 16 7.46 -9.38 -8.22
CA TYR A 16 6.16 -8.87 -7.82
C TYR A 16 6.24 -8.30 -6.40
N VAL A 17 6.25 -6.96 -6.30
CA VAL A 17 6.51 -6.25 -5.03
C VAL A 17 5.56 -6.63 -3.90
N LEU A 18 4.33 -7.06 -4.21
CA LEU A 18 3.35 -7.46 -3.20
C LEU A 18 3.71 -8.77 -2.48
N ASP A 19 4.65 -9.55 -3.01
CA ASP A 19 5.12 -10.78 -2.34
C ASP A 19 6.13 -10.51 -1.23
N HIS A 20 6.69 -9.31 -1.17
CA HIS A 20 7.68 -8.93 -0.18
C HIS A 20 7.04 -8.72 1.21
N TRP A 21 7.60 -9.32 2.26
CA TRP A 21 7.04 -9.29 3.63
C TRP A 21 6.96 -7.90 4.28
N LEU A 22 7.74 -6.93 3.80
CA LEU A 22 7.61 -5.52 4.21
C LEU A 22 6.44 -4.78 3.55
N VAL A 23 5.87 -5.30 2.46
CA VAL A 23 4.79 -4.64 1.74
C VAL A 23 3.46 -5.10 2.33
N PRO A 24 2.71 -4.22 3.02
CA PRO A 24 1.43 -4.59 3.63
C PRO A 24 0.34 -4.79 2.57
N LYS A 25 -0.81 -5.33 2.99
CA LYS A 25 -1.96 -5.48 2.09
C LYS A 25 -2.57 -4.11 1.78
N HIS A 26 -2.75 -3.81 0.50
CA HIS A 26 -3.42 -2.60 0.03
C HIS A 26 -4.72 -2.95 -0.70
N GLU A 27 -5.80 -2.22 -0.40
CA GLU A 27 -7.13 -2.43 -0.98
C GLU A 27 -7.74 -1.08 -1.36
N VAL A 28 -8.25 -0.95 -2.58
CA VAL A 28 -9.04 0.24 -2.98
C VAL A 28 -10.42 0.14 -2.33
N LEU A 29 -10.81 1.16 -1.56
CA LEU A 29 -12.12 1.21 -0.92
C LEU A 29 -13.22 1.48 -1.94
N SER A 30 -14.41 0.91 -1.69
CA SER A 30 -15.61 1.32 -2.42
C SER A 30 -15.97 2.78 -2.11
N GLY A 31 -16.75 3.42 -3.00
CA GLY A 31 -17.16 4.81 -2.81
C GLY A 31 -17.94 5.07 -1.50
N GLU A 32 -18.71 4.08 -1.04
CA GLU A 32 -19.41 4.16 0.24
C GLU A 32 -18.46 4.07 1.43
N GLU A 33 -17.56 3.08 1.43
CA GLU A 33 -16.58 2.91 2.50
C GLU A 33 -15.64 4.11 2.59
N ALA A 34 -15.13 4.59 1.44
CA ALA A 34 -14.32 5.79 1.33
C ALA A 34 -15.02 7.00 1.99
N ARG A 35 -16.30 7.22 1.70
CA ARG A 35 -17.10 8.30 2.30
C ARG A 35 -17.21 8.16 3.81
N ARG A 36 -17.47 6.94 4.32
CA ARG A 36 -17.54 6.67 5.77
C ARG A 36 -16.21 6.99 6.45
N ILE A 37 -15.08 6.57 5.88
CA ILE A 37 -13.74 6.81 6.41
C ILE A 37 -13.42 8.31 6.43
N VAL A 38 -13.63 9.01 5.32
CA VAL A 38 -13.37 10.46 5.22
C VAL A 38 -14.23 11.27 6.20
N ASN A 39 -15.50 10.92 6.36
CA ASN A 39 -16.35 11.58 7.35
C ASN A 39 -15.86 11.32 8.78
N LYS A 40 -15.46 10.08 9.08
CA LYS A 40 -15.05 9.67 10.42
C LYS A 40 -13.71 10.29 10.86
N TYR A 41 -12.72 10.34 9.97
CA TYR A 41 -11.34 10.67 10.34
C TYR A 41 -10.88 12.06 9.90
N THR A 42 -11.50 12.65 8.88
CA THR A 42 -11.07 13.93 8.31
C THR A 42 -12.22 14.92 8.14
N ASN A 43 -13.33 14.70 8.86
CA ASN A 43 -14.49 15.59 8.89
C ASN A 43 -15.03 15.95 7.49
N GLY A 44 -14.98 15.01 6.54
CA GLY A 44 -15.42 15.21 5.16
C GLY A 44 -14.32 15.66 4.18
N ASN A 45 -13.15 16.09 4.66
CA ASN A 45 -12.06 16.57 3.81
C ASN A 45 -11.04 15.48 3.48
N LYS A 46 -11.22 14.78 2.36
CA LYS A 46 -10.34 13.69 1.93
C LYS A 46 -8.87 14.08 1.71
N MET A 47 -8.57 15.36 1.47
CA MET A 47 -7.19 15.83 1.22
C MET A 47 -6.33 15.86 2.48
N GLN A 48 -6.94 15.71 3.67
CA GLN A 48 -6.22 15.56 4.93
C GLN A 48 -5.71 14.13 5.17
N LEU A 49 -6.14 13.15 4.37
CA LEU A 49 -5.54 11.82 4.42
C LEU A 49 -4.09 11.87 3.93
N PRO A 50 -3.17 11.07 4.51
CA PRO A 50 -1.82 10.93 3.99
C PRO A 50 -1.86 10.55 2.50
N LYS A 51 -1.02 11.20 1.69
CA LYS A 51 -1.01 11.03 0.23
C LYS A 51 -0.18 9.81 -0.19
N ILE A 52 -0.54 9.14 -1.28
CA ILE A 52 0.27 8.17 -2.01
C ILE A 52 0.21 8.51 -3.50
N THR A 53 1.34 8.51 -4.21
CA THR A 53 1.37 8.99 -5.60
C THR A 53 0.91 7.89 -6.56
N VAL A 54 0.41 8.30 -7.72
CA VAL A 54 0.12 7.39 -8.85
C VAL A 54 1.35 6.66 -9.39
N THR A 55 2.55 7.16 -9.09
CA THR A 55 3.82 6.55 -9.48
C THR A 55 4.25 5.40 -8.57
N ASP A 56 3.62 5.25 -7.39
CA ASP A 56 3.90 4.15 -6.48
C ASP A 56 3.59 2.78 -7.13
N PRO A 57 4.50 1.78 -7.04
CA PRO A 57 4.31 0.47 -7.67
C PRO A 57 3.01 -0.23 -7.27
N VAL A 58 2.60 -0.13 -6.01
CA VAL A 58 1.37 -0.76 -5.50
C VAL A 58 0.14 -0.09 -6.09
N VAL A 59 0.17 1.23 -6.23
CA VAL A 59 -0.93 2.01 -6.84
C VAL A 59 -1.12 1.63 -8.31
N ARG A 60 -0.02 1.48 -9.05
CA ARG A 60 -0.02 1.02 -10.45
C ARG A 60 -0.61 -0.38 -10.58
N ILE A 61 -0.15 -1.32 -9.75
CA ILE A 61 -0.65 -2.72 -9.72
C ILE A 61 -2.16 -2.76 -9.44
N LEU A 62 -2.63 -1.97 -8.47
CA LEU A 62 -4.06 -1.88 -8.13
C LEU A 62 -4.88 -1.08 -9.16
N ARG A 63 -4.22 -0.40 -10.10
CA ARG A 63 -4.83 0.52 -11.07
C ARG A 63 -5.67 1.62 -10.42
N ALA A 64 -5.28 2.01 -9.21
CA ALA A 64 -5.98 3.06 -8.47
C ALA A 64 -5.72 4.44 -9.09
N LYS A 65 -6.73 5.29 -9.07
CA LYS A 65 -6.74 6.60 -9.73
C LYS A 65 -6.66 7.73 -8.71
N PRO A 66 -6.20 8.93 -9.11
CA PRO A 66 -6.24 10.10 -8.23
C PRO A 66 -7.62 10.31 -7.60
N GLY A 67 -7.65 10.43 -6.28
CA GLY A 67 -8.86 10.56 -5.49
C GLY A 67 -9.40 9.25 -4.89
N ASP A 68 -8.92 8.09 -5.36
CA ASP A 68 -9.21 6.81 -4.71
C ASP A 68 -8.57 6.77 -3.31
N ILE A 69 -9.22 6.03 -2.40
CA ILE A 69 -8.73 5.84 -1.04
C ILE A 69 -8.30 4.39 -0.87
N LEU A 70 -7.05 4.22 -0.48
CA LEU A 70 -6.50 2.90 -0.16
C LEU A 70 -6.65 2.65 1.33
N LYS A 71 -7.15 1.47 1.69
CA LYS A 71 -6.98 0.89 3.00
C LYS A 71 -5.71 0.05 3.00
N ILE A 72 -4.87 0.28 3.98
CA ILE A 72 -3.60 -0.42 4.13
C ILE A 72 -3.65 -1.16 5.46
N THR A 73 -3.54 -2.48 5.38
CA THR A 73 -3.56 -3.36 6.55
C THR A 73 -2.17 -3.97 6.72
N ARG A 74 -1.44 -3.48 7.73
CA ARG A 74 -0.17 -4.07 8.15
C ARG A 74 -0.47 -5.03 9.29
N ARG A 75 -0.08 -6.29 9.13
CA ARG A 75 -0.14 -7.30 10.20
C ARG A 75 1.25 -7.85 10.42
N VAL A 76 1.50 -8.34 11.63
CA VAL A 76 2.63 -9.21 11.93
C VAL A 76 2.16 -10.65 11.76
N PRO A 77 2.53 -11.36 10.68
CA PRO A 77 2.21 -12.79 10.54
C PRO A 77 2.91 -13.61 11.62
N SER A 78 2.44 -14.84 11.86
CA SER A 78 3.15 -15.73 12.77
C SER A 78 4.54 -16.06 12.22
N ARG A 79 5.45 -16.41 13.13
CA ARG A 79 6.81 -16.80 12.77
C ARG A 79 6.79 -18.01 11.84
N GLU A 80 5.91 -18.97 12.10
CA GLU A 80 5.74 -20.20 11.32
C GLU A 80 5.30 -19.89 9.88
N GLU A 81 4.33 -18.98 9.71
CA GLU A 81 3.84 -18.55 8.39
C GLU A 81 4.97 -17.91 7.56
N LEU A 82 5.82 -17.11 8.19
CA LEU A 82 6.94 -16.46 7.52
C LEU A 82 8.08 -17.44 7.20
N ILE A 83 8.35 -18.41 8.08
CA ILE A 83 9.33 -19.47 7.83
C ILE A 83 8.87 -20.35 6.67
N GLU A 84 7.59 -20.71 6.62
CA GLU A 84 7.03 -21.49 5.51
C GLU A 84 7.18 -20.76 4.18
N LYS A 85 6.90 -19.45 4.16
CA LYS A 85 6.94 -18.65 2.93
C LYS A 85 8.36 -18.26 2.47
N PHE A 86 9.26 -17.93 3.40
CA PHE A 86 10.56 -17.32 3.08
C PHE A 86 11.77 -18.15 3.51
N GLY A 87 11.54 -19.30 4.14
CA GLY A 87 12.59 -20.15 4.70
C GLY A 87 13.02 -19.71 6.10
N GLU A 88 13.76 -20.59 6.79
CA GLU A 88 14.03 -20.44 8.22
C GLU A 88 14.76 -19.14 8.58
N LYS A 89 15.84 -18.82 7.86
CA LYS A 89 16.64 -17.62 8.17
C LYS A 89 15.85 -16.34 7.92
N VAL A 90 15.28 -16.19 6.73
CA VAL A 90 14.57 -14.96 6.32
C VAL A 90 13.25 -14.82 7.06
N GLY A 91 12.51 -15.91 7.27
CA GLY A 91 11.23 -15.88 7.97
C GLY A 91 11.36 -15.43 9.43
N LYS A 92 12.40 -15.89 10.14
CA LYS A 92 12.72 -15.45 11.51
C LYS A 92 13.04 -13.95 11.55
N ASP A 93 13.95 -13.53 10.66
CA ASP A 93 14.43 -12.16 10.53
C ASP A 93 13.31 -11.17 10.17
N ALA A 94 12.40 -11.60 9.29
CA ALA A 94 11.21 -10.84 8.91
C ALA A 94 10.22 -10.70 10.06
N HIS A 95 9.99 -11.77 10.84
CA HIS A 95 9.08 -11.73 11.98
C HIS A 95 9.55 -10.73 13.04
N GLU A 96 10.83 -10.79 13.39
CA GLU A 96 11.46 -9.88 14.37
C GLU A 96 11.33 -8.42 13.92
N ARG A 97 11.69 -8.09 12.67
CA ARG A 97 11.52 -6.73 12.12
C ARG A 97 10.07 -6.26 12.07
N LEU A 98 9.14 -7.15 11.78
CA LEU A 98 7.72 -6.79 11.74
C LEU A 98 7.18 -6.53 13.15
N GLN A 99 7.62 -7.26 14.17
CA GLN A 99 7.28 -6.98 15.57
C GLN A 99 7.82 -5.62 16.02
N GLU A 100 9.06 -5.28 15.64
CA GLU A 100 9.67 -3.98 15.94
C GLU A 100 8.92 -2.81 15.29
N THR A 101 8.56 -2.98 14.00
CA THR A 101 7.93 -1.90 13.22
C THR A 101 6.41 -1.81 13.38
N CYS A 102 5.77 -2.85 13.93
CA CYS A 102 4.32 -2.91 14.16
C CYS A 102 4.03 -3.56 15.54
N PRO A 103 4.36 -2.87 16.64
CA PRO A 103 4.28 -3.43 18.00
C PRO A 103 2.84 -3.78 18.43
N ALA A 104 1.84 -3.15 17.81
CA ALA A 104 0.43 -3.45 18.04
C ALA A 104 -0.01 -4.80 17.43
N GLY A 105 0.85 -5.46 16.65
CA GLY A 105 0.56 -6.70 15.91
C GLY A 105 -0.30 -6.48 14.67
N LYS A 106 -1.12 -5.42 14.64
CA LYS A 106 -1.91 -5.03 13.48
C LYS A 106 -2.20 -3.53 13.47
N GLU A 107 -1.98 -2.91 12.31
CA GLU A 107 -2.27 -1.51 12.03
C GLU A 107 -3.14 -1.39 10.78
N ILE A 108 -4.09 -0.46 10.81
CA ILE A 108 -4.92 -0.09 9.66
C ILE A 108 -4.81 1.41 9.47
N TYR A 109 -4.40 1.83 8.29
CA TYR A 109 -4.33 3.23 7.91
C TYR A 109 -4.88 3.44 6.50
N TYR A 110 -5.18 4.70 6.17
CA TYR A 110 -5.83 5.09 4.93
C TYR A 110 -4.99 6.15 4.22
N ARG A 111 -4.82 6.01 2.91
CA ARG A 111 -4.11 7.00 2.08
C ARG A 111 -4.95 7.39 0.88
N ILE A 112 -4.85 8.65 0.45
CA ILE A 112 -5.47 9.14 -0.78
C ILE A 112 -4.47 9.09 -1.93
N VAL A 113 -4.89 8.56 -3.08
CA VAL A 113 -4.08 8.55 -4.29
C VAL A 113 -4.05 9.95 -4.88
N VAL A 114 -2.87 10.47 -5.19
CA VAL A 114 -2.67 11.81 -5.77
C VAL A 114 -1.79 11.75 -7.02
N LYS A 115 -1.92 12.75 -7.89
CA LYS A 115 -0.91 12.98 -8.93
C LYS A 115 0.36 13.52 -8.28
N GLU A 116 1.50 13.24 -8.89
CA GLU A 116 2.76 13.89 -8.52
C GLU A 116 2.63 15.38 -8.88
N GLU A 117 2.72 16.25 -7.88
CA GLU A 117 2.89 17.67 -8.10
C GLU A 117 4.36 17.86 -8.47
N ARG A 118 4.67 18.16 -9.74
CA ARG A 118 6.01 18.65 -10.08
C ARG A 118 6.15 19.99 -9.37
N GLU A 119 6.99 20.04 -8.34
CA GLU A 119 7.51 21.31 -7.88
C GLU A 119 8.26 21.92 -9.08
N GLU A 120 7.74 23.03 -9.61
CA GLU A 120 8.55 23.89 -10.46
C GLU A 120 9.70 24.37 -9.57
N LEU A 121 10.88 23.79 -9.77
CA LEU A 121 12.13 24.30 -9.20
C LEU A 121 12.29 25.72 -9.75
N PHE A 122 12.03 26.71 -8.89
CA PHE A 122 12.21 28.14 -9.16
C PHE A 122 13.66 28.45 -9.55
#